data_AF-A0A7Z7MV05-F1
#
_entry.id   AF-A0A7Z7MV05-F1
#
_cell.length_a   1.000
_cell.length_b   1.000
_cell.length_c   1.000
_cell.angle_alpha   90.00
_cell.angle_beta   90.00
_cell.angle_gamma   90.00
#
_symmetry.space_group_name_H-M   'P 1'
#
loop_
_entity.id
_entity.type
_entity.pdbx_description
1 polymer ?
#
loop_
_entity_poly.entity_id
_entity_poly.type
_entity_poly.pdbx_seq_one_letter_code
_entity_poly.pdbx_strand_id
1 'polypeptide(L)'
;MLDEITLDVIDGIRAAKLKEATKSTTNRYLALIRAVLIRARDEWEWGDKVPKIRLFKEAANRERSLTKEQAKRLLDELPEHQREMVLFSLATGLRQGNVLKLSWSQVNLDQDHAWIPGWQSKNRRPITVPLNEMALSVLRRQFGKHHERVFTYEGKPLTVANTKAWRAALKRAGIENFRWHDLRHTWAT
;
A
#
# COMPACT_ATOMS: atom_id res chain seq x y z
N MET A 1 -27.24 28.04 6.66
CA MET A 1 -27.69 27.13 7.74
C MET A 1 -27.63 25.69 7.19
N LEU A 2 -27.53 24.62 8.02
CA LEU A 2 -27.24 23.24 7.52
C LEU A 2 -28.33 22.66 6.60
N ASP A 3 -29.54 23.19 6.72
CA ASP A 3 -30.71 22.97 5.87
C ASP A 3 -30.53 23.48 4.42
N GLU A 4 -29.61 24.41 4.16
CA GLU A 4 -29.29 24.89 2.81
C GLU A 4 -28.49 23.86 2.00
N ILE A 5 -27.97 22.81 2.65
CA ILE A 5 -27.21 21.73 2.00
C ILE A 5 -28.17 20.72 1.38
N THR A 6 -28.72 21.08 0.23
CA THR A 6 -29.64 20.25 -0.54
C THR A 6 -28.92 19.21 -1.41
N LEU A 7 -29.70 18.29 -2.01
CA LEU A 7 -29.16 17.36 -3.01
C LEU A 7 -28.55 18.09 -4.21
N ASP A 8 -29.11 19.22 -4.63
CA ASP A 8 -28.62 20.00 -5.76
C ASP A 8 -27.23 20.60 -5.47
N VAL A 9 -27.01 21.07 -4.24
CA VAL A 9 -25.69 21.54 -3.79
C VAL A 9 -24.67 20.39 -3.83
N ILE A 10 -25.05 19.21 -3.34
CA ILE A 10 -24.19 18.02 -3.38
C ILE A 10 -23.88 17.57 -4.81
N ASP A 11 -24.87 17.60 -5.70
CA ASP A 11 -24.70 17.23 -7.11
C ASP A 11 -23.87 18.27 -7.87
N GLY A 12 -23.98 19.56 -7.52
CA GLY A 12 -23.08 20.62 -7.99
C GLY A 12 -21.63 20.37 -7.59
N ILE A 13 -21.37 20.05 -6.31
CA ILE A 13 -20.03 19.67 -5.82
C ILE A 13 -19.54 18.41 -6.54
N ARG A 14 -20.40 17.41 -6.72
CA ARG A 14 -20.08 16.17 -7.45
C ARG A 14 -19.62 16.49 -8.88
N ALA A 15 -20.38 17.32 -9.61
CA ALA A 15 -20.09 17.67 -10.99
C ALA A 15 -18.81 18.51 -11.12
N ALA A 16 -18.65 19.51 -10.25
CA ALA A 16 -17.43 20.32 -10.20
C ALA A 16 -16.21 19.44 -9.92
N LYS A 17 -16.28 18.54 -8.93
CA LYS A 17 -15.13 17.71 -8.58
C LYS A 17 -14.78 16.67 -9.63
N LEU A 18 -15.78 16.15 -10.35
CA LEU A 18 -15.54 15.21 -11.45
C LEU A 18 -14.79 15.86 -12.63
N LYS A 19 -14.86 17.19 -12.80
CA LYS A 19 -14.06 17.91 -13.81
C LYS A 19 -12.57 17.96 -13.45
N GLU A 20 -12.24 17.88 -12.17
CA GLU A 20 -10.86 18.01 -11.67
C GLU A 20 -10.22 16.70 -11.25
N ALA A 21 -11.02 15.67 -10.95
CA ALA A 21 -10.58 14.50 -10.24
C ALA A 21 -11.26 13.20 -10.72
N THR A 22 -10.58 12.08 -10.47
CA THR A 22 -11.13 10.75 -10.77
C THR A 22 -12.40 10.46 -9.95
N LYS A 23 -13.24 9.54 -10.44
CA LYS A 23 -14.44 9.07 -9.71
C LYS A 23 -14.13 8.60 -8.28
N SER A 24 -13.01 7.90 -8.06
CA SER A 24 -12.61 7.45 -6.71
C SER A 24 -12.22 8.63 -5.81
N THR A 25 -11.48 9.61 -6.35
CA THR A 25 -11.17 10.84 -5.60
C THR A 25 -12.45 11.58 -5.23
N THR A 26 -13.36 11.78 -6.18
CA THR A 26 -14.66 12.42 -5.92
C THR A 26 -15.48 11.66 -4.89
N ASN A 27 -15.49 10.32 -4.94
CA ASN A 27 -16.14 9.49 -3.94
C ASN A 27 -15.61 9.73 -2.52
N ARG A 28 -14.29 9.91 -2.35
CA ARG A 28 -13.69 10.21 -1.04
C ARG A 28 -14.20 11.54 -0.47
N TYR A 29 -14.33 12.56 -1.32
CA TYR A 29 -14.91 13.85 -0.92
C TYR A 29 -16.39 13.71 -0.54
N LEU A 30 -17.19 13.03 -1.37
CA LEU A 30 -18.60 12.79 -1.09
C LEU A 30 -18.80 11.94 0.18
N ALA A 31 -17.91 10.99 0.46
CA ALA A 31 -17.92 10.21 1.69
C ALA A 31 -17.58 11.06 2.92
N LEU A 32 -16.63 11.99 2.80
CA LEU A 32 -16.31 12.96 3.86
C LEU A 32 -17.51 13.86 4.16
N ILE A 33 -18.11 14.48 3.13
CA ILE A 33 -19.29 15.33 3.31
C ILE A 33 -20.42 14.55 3.98
N ARG A 34 -20.67 13.31 3.52
CA ARG A 34 -21.66 12.43 4.16
C ARG A 34 -21.36 12.18 5.63
N ALA A 35 -20.10 11.87 5.97
CA ALA A 35 -19.70 11.60 7.34
C ALA A 35 -19.91 12.82 8.24
N VAL A 36 -19.60 14.03 7.74
CA VAL A 36 -19.84 15.29 8.46
C VAL A 36 -21.34 15.54 8.66
N LEU A 37 -22.18 15.32 7.64
CA LEU A 37 -23.62 15.53 7.77
C LEU A 37 -24.29 14.50 8.70
N ILE A 38 -23.84 13.23 8.65
CA ILE A 38 -24.30 12.19 9.60
C ILE A 38 -23.91 12.59 11.02
N ARG A 39 -22.67 13.05 11.23
CA ARG A 39 -22.20 13.54 12.53
C ARG A 39 -23.02 14.72 13.04
N ALA A 40 -23.31 15.69 12.16
CA ALA A 40 -24.09 16.87 12.51
C ALA A 40 -25.52 16.50 12.96
N ARG A 41 -26.14 15.49 12.35
CA ARG A 41 -27.43 14.96 12.78
C ARG A 41 -27.34 14.15 14.07
N ASP A 42 -26.45 13.16 14.12
CA ASP A 42 -26.48 12.11 15.15
C ASP A 42 -25.76 12.49 16.45
N GLU A 43 -24.74 13.34 16.39
CA GLU A 43 -23.95 13.74 17.58
C GLU A 43 -24.15 15.19 17.96
N TRP A 44 -24.36 16.09 16.99
CA TRP A 44 -24.51 17.52 17.27
C TRP A 44 -25.96 17.98 17.30
N GLU A 45 -26.89 17.17 16.81
CA GLU A 45 -28.32 17.50 16.73
C GLU A 45 -28.60 18.81 15.94
N TRP A 46 -27.73 19.15 14.98
CA TRP A 46 -27.80 20.38 14.18
C TRP A 46 -28.75 20.28 12.97
N GLY A 47 -29.51 19.20 12.87
CA GLY A 47 -30.54 19.02 11.84
C GLY A 47 -31.05 17.59 11.78
N ASP A 48 -32.26 17.41 11.27
CA ASP A 48 -32.99 16.12 11.40
C ASP A 48 -32.81 15.20 10.19
N LYS A 49 -32.28 15.71 9.07
CA LYS A 49 -32.25 14.99 7.79
C LYS A 49 -30.91 15.15 7.08
N VAL A 50 -30.36 14.01 6.65
CA VAL A 50 -29.17 13.97 5.79
C VAL A 50 -29.59 13.53 4.38
N PRO A 51 -29.25 14.29 3.32
CA PRO A 51 -29.55 13.88 1.96
C PRO A 51 -28.82 12.59 1.59
N LYS A 52 -29.47 11.72 0.82
CA LYS A 52 -28.87 10.45 0.38
C LYS A 52 -27.84 10.71 -0.72
N ILE A 53 -26.60 10.94 -0.31
CA ILE A 53 -25.48 11.11 -1.23
C ILE A 53 -25.22 9.77 -1.95
N ARG A 54 -25.14 9.77 -3.28
CA ARG A 54 -24.77 8.59 -4.07
C ARG A 54 -23.29 8.68 -4.47
N LEU A 55 -22.58 7.57 -4.36
CA LEU A 55 -21.19 7.45 -4.82
C LEU A 55 -21.19 6.85 -6.23
N PHE A 56 -20.16 7.16 -7.01
CA PHE A 56 -19.92 6.49 -8.28
C PHE A 56 -19.58 5.03 -8.04
N LYS A 57 -20.05 4.15 -8.92
CA LYS A 57 -19.55 2.78 -9.00
C LYS A 57 -18.06 2.84 -9.35
N GLU A 58 -17.22 2.34 -8.45
CA GLU A 58 -15.79 2.22 -8.72
C GLU A 58 -15.55 1.00 -9.60
N ALA A 59 -14.61 1.11 -10.54
CA ALA A 59 -14.14 -0.05 -11.28
C ALA A 59 -13.54 -1.06 -10.28
N ALA A 60 -13.67 -2.36 -10.58
CA ALA A 60 -13.02 -3.38 -9.78
C ALA A 60 -11.53 -3.07 -9.62
N ASN A 61 -10.99 -3.28 -8.42
CA ASN A 61 -9.55 -3.14 -8.22
C ASN A 61 -8.85 -4.06 -9.20
N ARG A 62 -7.91 -3.50 -9.95
CA ARG A 62 -7.10 -4.27 -10.89
C ARG A 62 -6.21 -5.22 -10.08
N GLU A 63 -6.46 -6.52 -10.21
CA GLU A 63 -5.57 -7.54 -9.68
C GLU A 63 -4.55 -7.90 -10.76
N ARG A 64 -3.27 -7.78 -10.41
CA ARG A 64 -2.16 -8.10 -11.31
C ARG A 64 -1.07 -8.80 -10.53
N SER A 65 -0.62 -9.93 -11.07
CA SER A 65 0.54 -10.69 -10.60
C SER A 65 1.59 -10.80 -11.69
N LEU A 66 2.82 -11.15 -11.30
CA LEU A 66 3.91 -11.46 -12.23
C LEU A 66 3.95 -12.96 -12.51
N THR A 67 4.34 -13.35 -13.73
CA THR A 67 4.80 -14.73 -13.97
C THR A 67 6.19 -14.93 -13.37
N LYS A 68 6.62 -16.19 -13.21
CA LYS A 68 7.97 -16.53 -12.71
C LYS A 68 9.06 -15.92 -13.59
N GLU A 69 8.86 -15.92 -14.90
CA GLU A 69 9.78 -15.37 -15.90
C GLU A 69 9.83 -13.84 -15.82
N GLN A 70 8.67 -13.19 -15.60
CA GLN A 70 8.62 -11.75 -15.37
C GLN A 70 9.32 -11.35 -14.07
N ALA A 71 9.08 -12.09 -12.99
CA ALA A 71 9.76 -11.87 -11.72
C ALA A 71 11.28 -12.02 -11.87
N LYS A 72 11.75 -13.07 -12.55
CA LYS A 72 13.18 -13.27 -12.84
C LYS A 72 13.79 -12.10 -13.60
N ARG A 73 13.20 -11.72 -14.75
CA ARG A 73 13.67 -10.58 -15.55
C ARG A 73 13.69 -9.29 -14.75
N LEU A 74 12.68 -9.04 -13.92
CA LEU A 74 12.65 -7.86 -13.06
C LEU A 74 13.80 -7.86 -12.05
N LEU A 75 14.07 -8.99 -11.41
CA LEU A 75 15.14 -9.13 -10.41
C LEU A 75 16.53 -8.93 -11.03
N ASP A 76 16.74 -9.41 -12.25
CA ASP A 76 18.01 -9.25 -12.98
C ASP A 76 18.29 -7.78 -13.33
N GLU A 77 17.24 -6.98 -13.51
CA GLU A 77 17.33 -5.56 -13.88
C GLU A 77 17.44 -4.60 -12.68
N LEU A 78 17.22 -5.09 -11.46
CA LEU A 78 17.17 -4.25 -10.25
C LEU A 78 18.56 -4.07 -9.62
N PRO A 79 18.87 -2.87 -9.10
CA PRO A 79 20.06 -2.70 -8.26
C PRO A 79 19.92 -3.51 -6.96
N GLU A 80 21.05 -3.96 -6.40
CA GLU A 80 21.09 -4.91 -5.29
C GLU A 80 20.11 -4.58 -4.15
N HIS A 81 20.17 -3.35 -3.61
CA HIS A 81 19.32 -2.93 -2.50
C HIS A 81 17.81 -3.06 -2.79
N GLN A 82 17.38 -2.80 -4.04
CA GLN A 82 15.98 -2.99 -4.44
C GLN A 82 15.67 -4.45 -4.75
N ARG A 83 16.62 -5.18 -5.34
CA ARG A 83 16.47 -6.61 -5.64
C ARG A 83 16.19 -7.41 -4.37
N GLU A 84 16.96 -7.19 -3.32
CA GLU A 84 16.76 -7.84 -2.02
C GLU A 84 15.39 -7.53 -1.41
N MET A 85 14.99 -6.25 -1.45
CA MET A 85 13.68 -5.82 -0.94
C MET A 85 12.52 -6.45 -1.75
N VAL A 86 12.66 -6.56 -3.07
CA VAL A 86 11.66 -7.15 -3.96
C VAL A 86 11.57 -8.66 -3.75
N LEU A 87 12.70 -9.37 -3.65
CA LEU A 87 12.76 -10.79 -3.32
C LEU A 87 12.04 -11.09 -2.00
N PHE A 88 12.35 -10.34 -0.96
CA PHE A 88 11.71 -10.51 0.34
C PHE A 88 10.19 -10.28 0.27
N SER A 89 9.75 -9.33 -0.54
CA SER A 89 8.34 -9.00 -0.70
C SER A 89 7.58 -10.09 -1.47
N LEU A 90 8.20 -10.65 -2.51
CA LEU A 90 7.68 -11.81 -3.24
C LEU A 90 7.64 -13.07 -2.38
N ALA A 91 8.54 -13.20 -1.41
CA ALA A 91 8.59 -14.35 -0.50
C ALA A 91 7.60 -14.27 0.66
N THR A 92 7.25 -13.07 1.13
CA THR A 92 6.47 -12.87 2.37
C THR A 92 5.07 -12.28 2.14
N GLY A 93 4.80 -11.67 0.99
CA GLY A 93 3.52 -10.97 0.72
C GLY A 93 3.26 -9.78 1.65
N LEU A 94 4.27 -9.30 2.37
CA LEU A 94 4.14 -8.17 3.30
C LEU A 94 3.77 -6.87 2.56
N ARG A 95 3.06 -5.98 3.25
CA ARG A 95 2.74 -4.66 2.69
C ARG A 95 4.03 -3.86 2.50
N GLN A 96 4.06 -3.02 1.47
CA GLN A 96 5.21 -2.13 1.18
C GLN A 96 5.70 -1.38 2.41
N GLY A 97 4.79 -0.79 3.19
CA GLY A 97 5.15 -0.06 4.40
C GLY A 97 5.79 -0.93 5.49
N ASN A 98 5.40 -2.21 5.58
CA ASN A 98 5.98 -3.15 6.54
C ASN A 98 7.38 -3.56 6.12
N VAL A 99 7.59 -3.83 4.82
CA VAL A 99 8.92 -4.18 4.29
C VAL A 99 9.88 -3.01 4.44
N LEU A 100 9.48 -1.79 4.03
CA LEU A 100 10.32 -0.59 4.17
C LEU A 100 10.70 -0.29 5.62
N LYS A 101 9.82 -0.60 6.57
CA LYS A 101 10.01 -0.31 8.00
C LYS A 101 10.50 -1.51 8.79
N LEU A 102 10.83 -2.64 8.16
CA LEU A 102 11.24 -3.85 8.87
C LEU A 102 12.52 -3.59 9.66
N SER A 103 12.48 -3.83 10.97
CA SER A 103 13.64 -3.74 11.87
C SER A 103 14.14 -5.13 12.25
N TRP A 104 15.41 -5.23 12.65
CA TRP A 104 15.98 -6.50 13.13
C TRP A 104 15.29 -7.00 14.41
N SER A 105 14.79 -6.09 15.25
CA SER A 105 13.97 -6.44 16.42
C SER A 105 12.63 -7.12 16.08
N GLN A 106 12.21 -7.06 14.81
CA GLN A 106 11.00 -7.70 14.29
C GLN A 106 11.29 -9.04 13.60
N VAL A 107 12.54 -9.49 13.56
CA VAL A 107 12.95 -10.70 12.84
C VAL A 107 13.55 -11.67 13.83
N ASN A 108 13.00 -12.88 13.89
CA ASN A 108 13.58 -13.99 14.63
C ASN A 108 14.09 -15.03 13.64
N LEU A 109 15.41 -15.09 13.48
CA LEU A 109 16.09 -16.03 12.58
C LEU A 109 16.19 -17.45 13.15
N ASP A 110 16.02 -17.63 14.46
CA ASP A 110 16.06 -18.96 15.10
C ASP A 110 14.72 -19.68 14.97
N GLN A 111 13.64 -18.91 14.92
CA GLN A 111 12.27 -19.39 14.81
C GLN A 111 11.66 -19.11 13.42
N ASP A 112 12.49 -18.75 12.44
CA ASP A 112 12.12 -18.51 11.04
C ASP A 112 10.83 -17.68 10.87
N HIS A 113 10.67 -16.60 11.64
CA HIS A 113 9.50 -15.73 11.50
C HIS A 113 9.83 -14.24 11.65
N ALA A 114 8.99 -13.42 11.03
CA ALA A 114 8.97 -11.98 11.23
C ALA A 114 7.67 -11.57 11.93
N TRP A 115 7.77 -10.59 12.82
CA TRP A 115 6.66 -10.05 13.59
C TRP A 115 6.42 -8.58 13.26
N ILE A 116 5.25 -8.29 12.70
CA ILE A 116 4.80 -6.92 12.46
C ILE A 116 3.87 -6.49 13.61
N PRO A 117 4.25 -5.46 14.39
CA PRO A 117 3.46 -5.03 15.52
C PRO A 117 2.11 -4.45 15.08
N GLY A 118 1.11 -4.57 15.95
CA GLY A 118 -0.27 -4.18 15.66
C GLY A 118 -0.40 -2.72 15.23
N TRP A 119 0.37 -1.80 15.80
CA TRP A 119 0.34 -0.38 15.42
C TRP A 119 0.84 -0.10 13.98
N GLN A 120 1.57 -1.04 13.38
CA GLN A 120 1.96 -1.02 11.96
C GLN A 120 0.97 -1.80 11.07
N SER A 121 0.01 -2.51 11.66
CA SER A 121 -0.99 -3.31 10.96
C SER A 121 -2.29 -2.53 10.75
N LYS A 122 -2.86 -2.65 9.55
CA LYS A 122 -4.13 -2.01 9.16
C LYS A 122 -5.27 -2.29 10.15
N ASN A 123 -5.26 -3.46 10.81
CA ASN A 123 -6.32 -3.90 11.71
C ASN A 123 -5.93 -3.78 13.19
N ARG A 124 -4.85 -3.08 13.53
CA ARG A 124 -4.32 -2.95 14.91
C ARG A 124 -3.98 -4.28 15.59
N ARG A 125 -3.85 -5.37 14.83
CA ARG A 125 -3.48 -6.70 15.32
C ARG A 125 -2.08 -7.07 14.84
N PRO A 126 -1.23 -7.66 15.70
CA PRO A 126 0.08 -8.13 15.28
C PRO A 126 -0.07 -9.18 14.18
N ILE A 127 0.89 -9.21 13.26
CA ILE A 127 0.97 -10.18 12.17
C ILE A 127 2.28 -10.91 12.32
N THR A 128 2.22 -12.23 12.52
CA THR A 128 3.38 -13.11 12.41
C THR A 128 3.43 -13.67 10.99
N VAL A 129 4.59 -13.61 10.36
CA VAL A 129 4.82 -14.11 9.00
C VAL A 129 5.94 -15.16 9.06
N PRO A 130 5.66 -16.43 8.71
CA PRO A 130 6.71 -17.43 8.57
C PRO A 130 7.61 -17.05 7.39
N LEU A 131 8.92 -17.22 7.57
CA LEU A 131 9.94 -16.89 6.59
C LEU A 131 10.37 -18.16 5.88
N ASN A 132 10.18 -18.21 4.56
CA ASN A 132 10.71 -19.31 3.76
C ASN A 132 12.23 -19.14 3.52
N GLU A 133 12.86 -20.16 2.96
CA GLU A 133 14.31 -20.15 2.67
C GLU A 133 14.75 -18.93 1.84
N MET A 134 13.92 -18.50 0.89
CA MET A 134 14.20 -17.30 0.09
C MET A 134 14.27 -16.05 0.97
N ALA A 135 13.27 -15.82 1.83
CA ALA A 135 13.23 -14.68 2.74
C ALA A 135 14.40 -14.72 3.74
N LEU A 136 14.71 -15.90 4.29
CA LEU A 136 15.85 -16.10 5.18
C LEU A 136 17.17 -15.80 4.49
N SER A 137 17.33 -16.23 3.22
CA SER A 137 18.54 -15.94 2.45
C SER A 137 18.75 -14.44 2.25
N VAL A 138 17.67 -13.68 2.00
CA VAL A 138 17.71 -12.22 1.89
C VAL A 138 18.13 -11.61 3.22
N LEU A 139 17.51 -12.04 4.33
CA LEU A 139 17.84 -11.53 5.66
C LEU A 139 19.31 -11.79 6.02
N ARG A 140 19.84 -12.98 5.73
CA ARG A 140 21.26 -13.30 5.93
C ARG A 140 22.17 -12.38 5.11
N ARG A 141 21.84 -12.07 3.85
CA ARG A 141 22.60 -11.11 3.02
C ARG A 141 22.51 -9.67 3.50
N GLN A 142 21.43 -9.32 4.20
CA GLN A 142 21.22 -7.98 4.74
C GLN A 142 21.82 -7.80 6.15
N PHE A 143 22.11 -8.88 6.85
CA PHE A 143 22.65 -8.85 8.21
C PHE A 143 23.98 -8.10 8.25
N GLY A 144 24.16 -7.25 9.27
CA GLY A 144 25.36 -6.42 9.42
C GLY A 144 25.41 -5.15 8.56
N LYS A 145 24.55 -4.98 7.54
CA LYS A 145 24.52 -3.74 6.73
C LYS A 145 23.99 -2.51 7.50
N HIS A 146 23.17 -2.73 8.54
CA HIS A 146 22.65 -1.68 9.41
C HIS A 146 22.17 -2.29 10.74
N HIS A 147 22.33 -1.57 11.85
CA HIS A 147 22.02 -2.06 13.20
C HIS A 147 20.50 -2.15 13.50
N GLU A 148 19.70 -1.21 13.01
CA GLU A 148 18.24 -1.20 13.24
C GLU A 148 17.40 -1.78 12.09
N ARG A 149 17.61 -1.33 10.84
CA ARG A 149 16.75 -1.61 9.69
C ARG A 149 17.31 -2.71 8.80
N VAL A 150 16.43 -3.53 8.24
CA VAL A 150 16.81 -4.63 7.35
C VAL A 150 17.19 -4.13 5.96
N PHE A 151 16.41 -3.20 5.40
CA PHE A 151 16.63 -2.70 4.03
C PHE A 151 17.16 -1.26 4.04
N THR A 152 18.39 -1.11 3.55
CA THR A 152 19.12 0.16 3.51
C THR A 152 19.81 0.38 2.17
N TYR A 153 20.16 1.63 1.89
CA TYR A 153 20.98 2.03 0.77
C TYR A 153 21.95 3.12 1.24
N GLU A 154 23.25 2.95 0.98
CA GLU A 154 24.30 3.88 1.42
C GLU A 154 24.21 4.21 2.93
N GLY A 155 23.97 3.18 3.76
CA GLY A 155 23.86 3.31 5.21
C GLY A 155 22.56 3.94 5.72
N LYS A 156 21.63 4.34 4.83
CA LYS A 156 20.35 4.96 5.21
C LYS A 156 19.18 4.00 4.99
N PRO A 157 18.18 3.98 5.90
CA PRO A 157 16.95 3.21 5.69
C PRO A 157 16.23 3.60 4.40
N LEU A 158 15.73 2.60 3.68
CA LEU A 158 14.88 2.86 2.51
C LEU A 158 13.53 3.44 2.96
N THR A 159 13.17 4.60 2.41
CA THR A 159 11.88 5.26 2.71
C THR A 159 10.86 5.14 1.57
N VAL A 160 11.33 4.88 0.35
CA VAL A 160 10.51 4.83 -0.87
C VAL A 160 10.87 3.61 -1.70
N ALA A 161 9.85 2.83 -2.06
CA ALA A 161 10.04 1.65 -2.92
C ALA A 161 9.83 1.94 -4.41
N ASN A 162 8.93 2.89 -4.77
CA ASN A 162 8.65 3.27 -6.15
C ASN A 162 9.63 4.35 -6.65
N THR A 163 10.91 4.01 -6.74
CA THR A 163 12.00 4.92 -7.16
C THR A 163 12.08 5.09 -8.68
N LYS A 164 12.95 5.98 -9.18
CA LYS A 164 13.27 6.08 -10.61
C LYS A 164 13.90 4.78 -11.12
N ALA A 165 14.77 4.17 -10.32
CA ALA A 165 15.41 2.89 -10.63
C ALA A 165 14.40 1.75 -10.77
N TRP A 166 13.41 1.65 -9.88
CA TRP A 166 12.32 0.67 -9.99
C TRP A 166 11.57 0.81 -11.33
N ARG A 167 11.16 2.03 -11.70
CA ARG A 167 10.45 2.29 -12.97
C ARG A 167 11.31 1.96 -14.19
N ALA A 168 12.62 2.26 -14.12
CA ALA A 168 13.56 1.94 -15.18
C ALA A 168 13.74 0.42 -15.33
N ALA A 169 13.83 -0.31 -14.23
CA ALA A 169 13.94 -1.77 -14.23
C ALA A 169 12.68 -2.42 -14.81
N LEU A 170 11.47 -1.96 -14.45
CA LEU A 170 10.22 -2.41 -15.06
C LEU A 170 10.22 -2.21 -16.58
N LYS A 171 10.70 -1.05 -17.06
CA LYS A 171 10.80 -0.77 -18.49
C LYS A 171 11.77 -1.72 -19.19
N ARG A 172 12.95 -1.97 -18.63
CA ARG A 172 13.94 -2.91 -19.20
C ARG A 172 13.44 -4.37 -19.19
N ALA A 173 12.73 -4.76 -18.13
CA ALA A 173 12.10 -6.07 -18.01
C ALA A 173 10.85 -6.25 -18.90
N GLY A 174 10.41 -5.20 -19.63
CA GLY A 174 9.22 -5.24 -20.47
C GLY A 174 7.92 -5.43 -19.66
N ILE A 175 7.88 -4.93 -18.43
CA ILE A 175 6.72 -5.03 -17.53
C ILE A 175 6.04 -3.67 -17.48
N GLU A 176 4.95 -3.52 -18.22
CA GLU A 176 4.14 -2.31 -18.18
C GLU A 176 3.19 -2.34 -16.99
N ASN A 177 2.58 -1.22 -16.59
CA ASN A 177 1.39 -1.21 -15.74
C ASN A 177 1.46 -2.05 -14.42
N PHE A 178 2.63 -2.10 -13.78
CA PHE A 178 2.88 -2.85 -12.55
C PHE A 178 3.45 -1.93 -11.47
N ARG A 179 2.94 -2.04 -10.25
CA ARG A 179 3.37 -1.23 -9.10
C ARG A 179 4.06 -2.13 -8.10
N TRP A 180 4.87 -1.52 -7.22
CA TRP A 180 5.48 -2.27 -6.13
C TRP A 180 4.44 -3.04 -5.31
N HIS A 181 3.28 -2.41 -5.03
CA HIS A 181 2.21 -3.03 -4.24
C HIS A 181 1.70 -4.35 -4.83
N ASP A 182 1.83 -4.50 -6.15
CA ASP A 182 1.35 -5.68 -6.87
C ASP A 182 2.23 -6.92 -6.61
N LEU A 183 3.44 -6.76 -6.07
CA LEU A 183 4.30 -7.88 -5.62
C LEU A 183 3.60 -8.78 -4.59
N ARG A 184 2.77 -8.18 -3.73
CA ARG A 184 1.97 -8.95 -2.77
C ARG A 184 0.91 -9.81 -3.45
N HIS A 185 0.35 -9.36 -4.57
CA HIS A 185 -0.62 -10.15 -5.32
C HIS A 185 0.07 -11.34 -5.99
N THR A 186 1.31 -11.16 -6.46
CA THR A 186 2.14 -12.28 -6.96
C THR A 186 2.37 -13.37 -5.90
N TRP A 187 2.57 -13.01 -4.62
CA TRP A 187 2.69 -14.01 -3.55
C TRP A 187 1.39 -14.76 -3.26
N ALA A 188 0.24 -14.10 -3.42
CA ALA A 188 -1.07 -14.67 -3.14
C ALA A 188 -1.68 -15.45 -4.32
N THR A 189 -1.02 -15.44 -5.50
CA THR A 189 -1.45 -16.14 -6.72
C THR A 189 -0.73 -17.48 -6.82
#